data_AF-A0A1G7JR07-F1
#
_entry.id   AF-A0A1G7JR07-F1
#
_cell.length_a   1.000
_cell.length_b   1.000
_cell.length_c   1.000
_cell.angle_alpha   90.00
_cell.angle_beta   90.00
_cell.angle_gamma   90.00
#
_symmetry.space_group_name_H-M   'P 1'
#
loop_
_entity.id
_entity.type
_entity.pdbx_description
1 polymer ?
#
loop_
_entity_poly.entity_id
_entity_poly.type
_entity_poly.pdbx_seq_one_letter_code
_entity_poly.pdbx_strand_id
1 'polypeptide(L)'
;MKDIFSKTVYFLIIIIALLGVINSPTALLLGFVYTIIFNNPFKESSHKAIHYFLKISVVGLGFGMFIKETLETSKEGLSLTIYSILLTVTLGLLITRLLKLDLKLGHLITSGTAICGGSAIAAISPVIKAKSKTISIALGIVFLLNSIALFVFPAIGHFLNLTQEQFGFWCAIAIHDTSSVVGAALGYGDEALRIATTVKLSRTLWIIPLSIFSMFLFKTKGERIKIPYFIVLFIIAIIINSYHILPETATNFIVLMAKRLLIITLFLVGSTISIKDLKSTGMKPIVLALTLWIFISIFSLIYILS
;
A
#
# COMPACT_ATOMS: atom_id res chain seq x y z
N MET A 1 32.84 4.06 15.75
CA MET A 1 32.95 2.91 14.83
C MET A 1 31.59 2.28 14.49
N LYS A 2 30.76 1.84 15.46
CA LYS A 2 29.44 1.23 15.18
C LYS A 2 28.48 2.12 14.36
N ASP A 3 28.41 3.42 14.62
CA ASP A 3 27.52 4.34 13.88
C ASP A 3 27.96 4.57 12.42
N ILE A 4 29.27 4.70 12.18
CA ILE A 4 29.84 4.83 10.84
C ILE A 4 29.60 3.54 10.05
N PHE A 5 29.89 2.38 10.64
CA PHE A 5 29.65 1.08 10.03
C PHE A 5 28.17 0.85 9.68
N SER A 6 27.27 1.16 10.61
CA SER A 6 25.81 1.11 10.41
C SER A 6 25.39 1.92 9.17
N LYS A 7 25.79 3.19 9.12
CA LYS A 7 25.51 4.07 7.97
C LYS A 7 26.10 3.55 6.66
N THR A 8 27.33 3.04 6.68
CA THR A 8 27.96 2.45 5.49
C THR A 8 27.18 1.25 4.96
N VAL A 9 26.76 0.33 5.84
CA VAL A 9 25.92 -0.82 5.46
C VAL A 9 24.59 -0.36 4.88
N TYR A 10 23.95 0.66 5.47
CA TYR A 10 22.68 1.22 4.99
C TYR A 10 22.80 1.74 3.54
N PHE A 11 23.81 2.56 3.26
CA PHE A 11 24.03 3.09 1.91
C PHE A 11 24.46 2.00 0.92
N LEU A 12 25.23 1.01 1.36
CA LEU A 12 25.60 -0.13 0.52
C LEU A 12 24.37 -0.90 0.03
N ILE A 13 23.40 -1.19 0.92
CA ILE A 13 22.16 -1.88 0.53
C ILE A 13 21.35 -1.02 -0.47
N ILE A 14 21.29 0.30 -0.28
CA ILE A 14 20.63 1.21 -1.23
C ILE A 14 21.30 1.16 -2.60
N ILE A 15 22.64 1.14 -2.66
CA ILE A 15 23.38 1.04 -3.93
C ILE A 15 23.12 -0.31 -4.60
N ILE A 16 23.15 -1.41 -3.84
CA ILE A 16 22.85 -2.75 -4.34
C ILE A 16 21.42 -2.82 -4.91
N ALA A 17 20.45 -2.21 -4.22
CA ALA A 17 19.07 -2.08 -4.70
C ALA A 17 18.98 -1.26 -6.00
N LEU A 18 19.70 -0.14 -6.08
CA LEU A 18 19.74 0.72 -7.25
C LEU A 18 20.34 0.03 -8.48
N LEU A 19 21.32 -0.86 -8.26
CA LEU A 19 21.92 -1.68 -9.32
C LEU A 19 21.01 -2.82 -9.80
N GLY A 20 19.91 -3.10 -9.08
CA GLY A 20 18.97 -4.17 -9.42
C GLY A 20 19.47 -5.57 -9.03
N VAL A 21 20.43 -5.66 -8.11
CA VAL A 21 21.02 -6.94 -7.66
C VAL A 21 20.06 -7.71 -6.73
N ILE A 22 19.23 -6.98 -5.99
CA ILE A 22 18.23 -7.54 -5.07
C ILE A 22 16.82 -7.26 -5.57
N ASN A 23 15.87 -8.12 -5.21
CA ASN A 23 14.46 -8.02 -5.58
C ASN A 23 13.61 -7.43 -4.44
N SER A 24 12.31 -7.23 -4.68
CA SER A 24 11.40 -6.61 -3.70
C SER A 24 11.34 -7.31 -2.34
N PRO A 25 11.12 -8.64 -2.24
CA PRO A 25 11.07 -9.32 -0.94
C PRO A 25 12.40 -9.25 -0.18
N THR A 26 13.52 -9.43 -0.88
CA THR A 26 14.85 -9.40 -0.25
C THR A 26 15.20 -8.00 0.26
N ALA A 27 14.90 -6.94 -0.48
CA ALA A 27 15.13 -5.57 -0.04
C ALA A 27 14.37 -5.24 1.25
N LEU A 28 13.08 -5.62 1.33
CA LEU A 28 12.28 -5.42 2.54
C LEU A 28 12.82 -6.22 3.73
N LEU A 29 13.15 -7.51 3.52
CA LEU A 29 13.70 -8.37 4.54
C LEU A 29 15.03 -7.81 5.08
N LEU A 30 15.92 -7.35 4.20
CA LEU A 30 17.17 -6.71 4.57
C LEU A 30 16.94 -5.44 5.39
N GLY A 31 15.93 -4.63 5.04
CA GLY A 31 15.55 -3.45 5.83
C GLY A 31 15.08 -3.83 7.24
N PHE A 32 14.24 -4.85 7.35
CA PHE A 32 13.74 -5.34 8.64
C PHE A 32 14.88 -5.90 9.52
N VAL A 33 15.72 -6.77 8.97
CA VAL A 33 16.88 -7.34 9.66
C VAL A 33 17.85 -6.25 10.07
N TYR A 34 18.10 -5.27 9.19
CA TYR A 34 18.94 -4.11 9.49
C TYR A 34 18.45 -3.37 10.74
N THR A 35 17.15 -3.10 10.84
CA THR A 35 16.60 -2.36 11.99
C THR A 35 16.65 -3.15 13.29
N ILE A 36 16.58 -4.48 13.25
CA ILE A 36 16.79 -5.32 14.43
C ILE A 36 18.23 -5.22 14.93
N ILE A 37 19.21 -5.17 14.03
CA ILE A 37 20.64 -5.23 14.39
C ILE A 37 21.19 -3.85 14.78
N PHE A 38 20.92 -2.83 13.96
CA PHE A 38 21.60 -1.54 14.04
C PHE A 38 20.72 -0.38 14.51
N ASN A 39 19.40 -0.56 14.48
CA ASN A 39 18.39 0.51 14.57
C ASN A 39 18.55 1.55 13.43
N ASN A 40 17.45 2.10 12.91
CA ASN A 40 17.54 2.97 11.73
C ASN A 40 18.17 4.34 12.07
N PRO A 41 19.36 4.68 11.49
CA PRO A 41 20.05 5.95 11.78
C PRO A 41 19.36 7.18 11.16
N PHE A 42 18.44 6.98 10.22
CA PHE A 42 17.72 8.02 9.47
C PHE A 42 16.20 7.88 9.59
N LYS A 43 15.68 7.47 10.75
CA LYS A 43 14.25 7.14 10.93
C LYS A 43 13.30 8.23 10.41
N GLU A 44 13.52 9.49 10.77
CA GLU A 44 12.65 10.60 10.33
C GLU A 44 12.72 10.87 8.83
N SER A 45 13.94 10.89 8.26
CA SER A 45 14.16 11.11 6.83
C SER A 45 13.65 9.93 5.99
N SER A 46 13.71 8.71 6.52
CA SER A 46 13.23 7.50 5.84
C SER A 46 11.73 7.55 5.58
N HIS A 47 10.92 8.01 6.55
CA HIS A 47 9.48 8.17 6.35
C HIS A 47 9.14 9.17 5.22
N LYS A 48 9.85 10.30 5.15
CA LYS A 48 9.69 11.28 4.06
C LYS A 48 10.12 10.69 2.72
N ALA A 49 11.29 10.04 2.69
CA ALA A 49 11.83 9.42 1.49
C ALA A 49 10.90 8.34 0.93
N ILE A 50 10.38 7.44 1.77
CA ILE A 50 9.39 6.41 1.37
C ILE A 50 8.21 7.05 0.65
N HIS A 51 7.64 8.11 1.21
CA HIS A 51 6.46 8.77 0.63
C HIS A 51 6.75 9.43 -0.73
N TYR A 52 7.93 10.04 -0.92
CA TYR A 52 8.31 10.62 -2.21
C TYR A 52 8.71 9.55 -3.23
N PHE A 53 9.57 8.62 -2.85
CA PHE A 53 10.07 7.57 -3.73
C PHE A 53 8.94 6.66 -4.23
N LEU A 54 7.97 6.33 -3.36
CA LEU A 54 6.79 5.57 -3.79
C LEU A 54 6.01 6.32 -4.87
N LYS A 55 5.73 7.62 -4.68
CA LYS A 55 4.99 8.42 -5.66
C LYS A 55 5.73 8.55 -6.99
N ILE A 56 7.03 8.81 -6.93
CA ILE A 56 7.89 8.92 -8.12
C ILE A 56 7.91 7.58 -8.86
N SER A 57 8.08 6.47 -8.14
CA SER A 57 8.08 5.13 -8.71
C SER A 57 6.73 4.81 -9.36
N VAL A 58 5.62 5.06 -8.68
CA VAL A 58 4.28 4.82 -9.22
C VAL A 58 4.02 5.65 -10.49
N VAL A 59 4.35 6.94 -10.48
CA VAL A 59 4.22 7.79 -11.68
C VAL A 59 5.13 7.28 -12.81
N GLY A 60 6.36 6.89 -12.48
CA GLY A 60 7.31 6.30 -13.42
C GLY A 60 6.83 4.99 -14.04
N LEU A 61 6.16 4.13 -13.28
CA LEU A 61 5.51 2.92 -13.79
C LEU A 61 4.39 3.23 -14.80
N GLY A 62 3.74 4.40 -14.68
CA GLY A 62 2.74 4.86 -15.64
C GLY A 62 3.28 5.02 -17.06
N PHE A 63 4.58 5.28 -17.22
CA PHE A 63 5.23 5.33 -18.54
C PHE A 63 5.37 3.95 -19.19
N GLY A 64 5.05 2.85 -18.50
CA GLY A 64 5.05 1.50 -19.06
C GLY A 64 3.65 0.95 -19.31
N MET A 65 2.61 1.78 -19.24
CA MET A 65 1.21 1.37 -19.32
C MET A 65 0.48 2.06 -20.46
N PHE A 66 -0.52 1.36 -21.01
CA PHE A 66 -1.39 1.88 -22.06
C PHE A 66 -2.77 2.21 -21.50
N ILE A 67 -3.37 3.31 -21.95
CA ILE A 67 -4.63 3.84 -21.44
C ILE A 67 -5.78 2.88 -21.65
N LYS A 68 -5.85 2.21 -22.80
CA LYS A 68 -6.92 1.27 -23.14
C LYS A 68 -6.96 0.10 -22.14
N GLU A 69 -5.80 -0.53 -21.95
CA GLU A 69 -5.63 -1.64 -21.04
C GLU A 69 -5.83 -1.23 -19.58
N THR A 70 -5.35 -0.05 -19.18
CA THR A 70 -5.58 0.51 -17.85
C THR A 70 -7.08 0.69 -17.57
N LEU A 71 -7.84 1.18 -18.57
CA LEU A 71 -9.29 1.36 -18.47
C LEU A 71 -10.02 0.01 -18.41
N GLU A 72 -9.61 -0.97 -19.21
CA GLU A 72 -10.17 -2.34 -19.18
C GLU A 72 -9.95 -2.99 -17.82
N THR A 73 -8.71 -3.03 -17.33
CA THR A 73 -8.36 -3.56 -16.00
C THR A 73 -9.15 -2.84 -14.89
N SER A 74 -9.29 -1.52 -14.99
CA SER A 74 -10.03 -0.74 -13.99
C SER A 74 -11.52 -1.05 -13.99
N LYS A 75 -12.11 -1.33 -15.16
CA LYS A 75 -13.52 -1.70 -15.31
C LYS A 75 -13.78 -3.10 -14.75
N GLU A 76 -12.92 -4.06 -15.07
CA GLU A 76 -13.01 -5.44 -14.56
C GLU A 76 -12.91 -5.47 -13.03
N GLY A 77 -11.97 -4.72 -12.46
CA GLY A 77 -11.80 -4.62 -11.01
C GLY A 77 -12.85 -3.75 -10.29
N LEU A 78 -13.75 -3.07 -11.01
CA LEU A 78 -14.65 -2.08 -10.43
C LEU A 78 -15.71 -2.73 -9.52
N SER A 79 -16.37 -3.79 -9.99
CA SER A 79 -17.38 -4.51 -9.20
C SER A 79 -16.78 -5.05 -7.91
N LEU A 80 -15.65 -5.76 -8.01
CA LEU A 80 -14.91 -6.30 -6.88
C LEU A 80 -14.47 -5.20 -5.91
N THR A 81 -14.04 -4.04 -6.43
CA THR A 81 -13.71 -2.86 -5.62
C THR A 81 -14.92 -2.35 -4.83
N ILE A 82 -16.06 -2.19 -5.49
CA ILE A 82 -17.29 -1.70 -4.86
C ILE A 82 -17.72 -2.64 -3.73
N TYR A 83 -17.84 -3.93 -4.02
CA TYR A 83 -18.28 -4.92 -3.02
C TYR A 83 -17.29 -5.03 -1.88
N SER A 84 -15.99 -5.10 -2.16
CA SER A 84 -14.96 -5.20 -1.12
C SER A 84 -14.96 -3.99 -0.19
N ILE A 85 -15.12 -2.76 -0.71
CA ILE A 85 -15.20 -1.55 0.11
C ILE A 85 -16.47 -1.56 0.97
N LEU A 86 -17.64 -1.79 0.36
CA LEU A 86 -18.92 -1.77 1.09
C LEU A 86 -18.97 -2.82 2.19
N LEU A 87 -18.54 -4.04 1.89
CA LEU A 87 -18.52 -5.13 2.85
C LEU A 87 -17.50 -4.89 3.96
N THR A 88 -16.28 -4.45 3.63
CA THR A 88 -15.25 -4.17 4.63
C THR A 88 -15.64 -3.02 5.55
N VAL A 89 -16.22 -1.94 5.01
CA VAL A 89 -16.68 -0.80 5.82
C VAL A 89 -17.83 -1.22 6.73
N THR A 90 -18.83 -1.93 6.19
CA THR A 90 -19.96 -2.43 6.99
C THR A 90 -19.49 -3.35 8.11
N LEU A 91 -18.69 -4.37 7.76
CA LEU A 91 -18.17 -5.34 8.72
C LEU A 91 -17.28 -4.67 9.77
N GLY A 92 -16.43 -3.72 9.36
CA GLY A 92 -15.55 -3.00 10.27
C GLY A 92 -16.32 -2.18 11.30
N LEU A 93 -17.40 -1.51 10.90
CA LEU A 93 -18.29 -0.78 11.81
C LEU A 93 -19.01 -1.73 12.79
N LEU A 94 -19.47 -2.89 12.31
CA LEU A 94 -20.13 -3.90 13.14
C LEU A 94 -19.15 -4.48 14.18
N ILE A 95 -17.99 -4.97 13.74
CA ILE A 95 -16.97 -5.57 14.62
C ILE A 95 -16.45 -4.53 15.62
N THR A 96 -16.28 -3.27 15.22
CA THR A 96 -15.88 -2.18 16.13
C THR A 96 -16.85 -2.06 17.31
N ARG A 97 -18.16 -2.13 17.04
CA ARG A 97 -19.20 -2.12 18.09
C ARG A 97 -19.16 -3.38 18.95
N LEU A 98 -19.04 -4.55 18.32
CA LEU A 98 -18.98 -5.85 19.02
C LEU A 98 -17.79 -5.93 19.98
N LEU A 99 -16.61 -5.47 19.55
CA LEU A 99 -15.40 -5.45 20.38
C LEU A 99 -15.42 -4.33 21.45
N LYS A 100 -16.43 -3.46 21.43
CA LYS A 100 -16.53 -2.24 22.27
C LYS A 100 -15.25 -1.39 22.15
N LEU A 101 -14.82 -1.18 20.91
CA LEU A 101 -13.62 -0.42 20.57
C LEU A 101 -13.98 1.05 20.35
N ASP A 102 -13.03 1.97 20.59
CA ASP A 102 -13.23 3.39 20.27
C ASP A 102 -13.62 3.56 18.79
N LEU A 103 -14.72 4.27 18.54
CA LEU A 103 -15.30 4.36 17.21
C LEU A 103 -14.34 5.01 16.20
N LYS A 104 -13.54 6.00 16.64
CA LYS A 104 -12.57 6.65 15.74
C LYS A 104 -11.43 5.69 15.39
N LEU A 105 -10.91 4.95 16.37
CA LEU A 105 -9.88 3.93 16.12
C LEU A 105 -10.37 2.85 15.16
N GLY A 106 -11.56 2.31 15.41
CA GLY A 106 -12.14 1.25 14.58
C GLY A 106 -12.43 1.73 13.16
N HIS A 107 -12.93 2.96 13.03
CA HIS A 107 -13.18 3.59 11.72
C HIS A 107 -11.88 3.84 10.94
N LEU A 108 -10.79 4.25 11.59
CA LEU A 108 -9.49 4.43 10.93
C LEU A 108 -8.90 3.09 10.44
N ILE A 109 -8.94 2.04 11.27
CA ILE A 109 -8.48 0.69 10.88
C ILE A 109 -9.31 0.18 9.70
N THR A 110 -10.63 0.32 9.78
CA THR A 110 -11.56 -0.08 8.73
C THR A 110 -11.30 0.69 7.44
N SER A 111 -11.14 2.01 7.52
CA SER A 111 -10.85 2.87 6.36
C SER A 111 -9.52 2.53 5.70
N GLY A 112 -8.49 2.27 6.52
CA GLY A 112 -7.18 1.81 6.04
C GLY A 112 -7.27 0.48 5.30
N THR A 113 -8.03 -0.48 5.83
CA THR A 113 -8.22 -1.81 5.24
C THR A 113 -9.03 -1.76 3.95
N ALA A 114 -10.08 -0.95 3.91
CA ALA A 114 -10.98 -0.88 2.78
C ALA A 114 -10.37 -0.20 1.53
N ILE A 115 -9.30 0.59 1.65
CA ILE A 115 -8.80 1.41 0.52
C ILE A 115 -7.28 1.24 0.29
N CYS A 116 -6.48 2.17 0.83
CA CYS A 116 -5.05 2.32 0.55
C CYS A 116 -4.22 2.52 1.83
N GLY A 117 -4.70 1.95 2.95
CA GLY A 117 -3.95 1.88 4.20
C GLY A 117 -3.69 3.26 4.79
N GLY A 118 -2.41 3.63 4.88
CA GLY A 118 -1.99 4.88 5.50
C GLY A 118 -2.56 6.14 4.84
N SER A 119 -2.72 6.16 3.51
CA SER A 119 -3.28 7.31 2.80
C SER A 119 -4.76 7.54 3.14
N ALA A 120 -5.53 6.46 3.31
CA ALA A 120 -6.92 6.55 3.77
C ALA A 120 -6.98 7.01 5.23
N ILE A 121 -6.13 6.47 6.11
CA ILE A 121 -6.03 6.93 7.50
C ILE A 121 -5.70 8.43 7.54
N ALA A 122 -4.71 8.90 6.78
CA ALA A 122 -4.30 10.29 6.74
C ALA A 122 -5.41 11.23 6.21
N ALA A 123 -6.24 10.78 5.27
CA ALA A 123 -7.35 11.54 4.74
C ALA A 123 -8.56 11.59 5.70
N ILE A 124 -8.89 10.47 6.34
CA ILE A 124 -10.05 10.34 7.24
C ILE A 124 -9.77 10.91 8.64
N SER A 125 -8.52 10.86 9.11
CA SER A 125 -8.14 11.37 10.43
C SER A 125 -8.56 12.82 10.73
N PRO A 126 -8.31 13.82 9.86
CA PRO A 126 -8.80 15.17 10.08
C PRO A 126 -10.33 15.25 10.00
N VAL A 127 -10.95 14.51 9.07
CA VAL A 127 -12.40 14.46 8.89
C VAL A 127 -13.11 14.05 10.18
N ILE A 128 -12.62 13.01 10.87
CA ILE A 128 -13.23 12.53 12.12
C ILE A 128 -12.63 13.17 13.38
N LYS A 129 -11.72 14.14 13.21
CA LYS A 129 -10.96 14.79 14.29
C LYS A 129 -10.30 13.77 15.23
N ALA A 130 -9.53 12.83 14.66
CA ALA A 130 -8.82 11.81 15.42
C ALA A 130 -7.62 12.39 16.19
N LYS A 131 -7.36 11.87 17.39
CA LYS A 131 -6.16 12.24 18.17
C LYS A 131 -4.93 11.54 17.60
N SER A 132 -3.76 12.17 17.67
CA SER A 132 -2.50 11.62 17.13
C SER A 132 -2.21 10.20 17.62
N LYS A 133 -2.47 9.89 18.90
CA LYS A 133 -2.33 8.52 19.44
C LYS A 133 -3.18 7.49 18.68
N THR A 134 -4.44 7.82 18.38
CA THR A 134 -5.36 6.95 17.62
C THR A 134 -4.86 6.72 16.20
N ILE A 135 -4.36 7.79 15.56
CA ILE A 135 -3.79 7.74 14.21
C ILE A 135 -2.56 6.84 14.20
N SER A 136 -1.63 7.03 15.15
CA SER A 136 -0.42 6.21 15.26
C SER A 136 -0.72 4.73 15.47
N ILE A 137 -1.70 4.38 16.31
CA ILE A 137 -2.10 2.98 16.53
C ILE A 137 -2.66 2.37 15.23
N ALA A 138 -3.58 3.07 14.55
CA ALA A 138 -4.16 2.59 13.30
C ALA A 138 -3.09 2.39 12.21
N LEU A 139 -2.17 3.35 12.05
CA LEU A 139 -1.05 3.25 11.11
C LEU A 139 -0.12 2.07 11.46
N GLY A 140 0.22 1.90 12.74
CA GLY A 140 1.09 0.81 13.20
C GLY A 140 0.53 -0.57 12.86
N ILE A 141 -0.77 -0.78 13.09
CA ILE A 141 -1.44 -2.05 12.77
C ILE A 141 -1.47 -2.29 11.24
N VAL A 142 -1.84 -1.27 10.46
CA VAL A 142 -1.90 -1.41 9.00
C VAL A 142 -0.52 -1.71 8.42
N PHE A 143 0.52 -1.01 8.86
CA PHE A 143 1.89 -1.26 8.40
C PHE A 143 2.42 -2.63 8.83
N LEU A 144 2.04 -3.11 10.02
CA LEU A 144 2.34 -4.47 10.41
C LEU A 144 1.73 -5.49 9.44
N LEU A 145 0.42 -5.42 9.21
CA LEU A 145 -0.25 -6.38 8.33
C LEU A 145 0.30 -6.31 6.91
N ASN A 146 0.62 -5.12 6.42
CA ASN A 146 1.28 -4.92 5.13
C ASN A 146 2.67 -5.56 5.05
N SER A 147 3.45 -5.49 6.12
CA SER A 147 4.76 -6.14 6.20
C SER A 147 4.63 -7.66 6.12
N ILE A 148 3.61 -8.24 6.78
CA ILE A 148 3.29 -9.67 6.70
C ILE A 148 2.81 -10.03 5.29
N ALA A 149 1.95 -9.19 4.70
CA ALA A 149 1.35 -9.41 3.39
C ALA A 149 2.39 -9.62 2.29
N LEU A 150 3.50 -8.88 2.33
CA LEU A 150 4.58 -8.95 1.35
C LEU A 150 5.22 -10.34 1.20
N PHE A 151 5.18 -11.15 2.24
CA PHE A 151 5.68 -12.53 2.20
C PHE A 151 4.55 -13.52 2.00
N VAL A 152 3.44 -13.33 2.72
CA VAL A 152 2.32 -14.28 2.73
C VAL A 152 1.60 -14.34 1.38
N PHE A 153 1.35 -13.19 0.74
CA PHE A 153 0.58 -13.15 -0.50
C PHE A 153 1.31 -13.85 -1.65
N PRO A 154 2.56 -13.51 -2.01
CA PRO A 154 3.26 -14.21 -3.09
C PRO A 154 3.37 -15.72 -2.81
N ALA A 155 3.64 -16.12 -1.57
CA ALA A 155 3.72 -17.53 -1.21
C ALA A 155 2.40 -18.27 -1.43
N ILE A 156 1.27 -17.71 -0.98
CA ILE A 156 -0.06 -18.30 -1.22
C ILE A 156 -0.40 -18.26 -2.71
N GLY A 157 -0.09 -17.18 -3.41
CA GLY A 157 -0.34 -17.04 -4.85
C GLY A 157 0.37 -18.11 -5.67
N HIS A 158 1.64 -18.41 -5.36
CA HIS A 158 2.37 -19.50 -6.01
C HIS A 158 1.83 -20.87 -5.59
N PHE A 159 1.48 -21.07 -4.32
CA PHE A 159 0.90 -22.32 -3.83
C PHE A 159 -0.43 -22.67 -4.52
N LEU A 160 -1.26 -21.66 -4.78
CA LEU A 160 -2.54 -21.81 -5.49
C LEU A 160 -2.40 -21.77 -7.03
N ASN A 161 -1.17 -21.61 -7.55
CA ASN A 161 -0.89 -21.45 -8.98
C ASN A 161 -1.74 -20.35 -9.66
N LEU A 162 -1.91 -19.21 -8.99
CA LEU A 162 -2.66 -18.09 -9.57
C LEU A 162 -1.96 -17.56 -10.83
N THR A 163 -2.74 -17.10 -11.80
CA THR A 163 -2.19 -16.32 -12.92
C THR A 163 -1.69 -14.96 -12.42
N GLN A 164 -0.83 -14.30 -13.20
CA GLN A 164 -0.39 -12.93 -12.85
C GLN A 164 -1.57 -11.96 -12.75
N GLU A 165 -2.57 -12.13 -13.62
CA GLU A 165 -3.82 -11.39 -13.57
C GLU A 165 -4.58 -11.59 -12.26
N GLN A 166 -4.86 -12.86 -11.90
CA GLN A 166 -5.56 -13.22 -10.68
C GLN A 166 -4.83 -12.70 -9.44
N PHE A 167 -3.50 -12.90 -9.38
CA PHE A 167 -2.69 -12.39 -8.27
C PHE A 167 -2.71 -10.86 -8.22
N GLY A 168 -2.62 -10.20 -9.38
CA GLY A 168 -2.66 -8.75 -9.50
C GLY A 168 -3.93 -8.15 -8.90
N PHE A 169 -5.10 -8.69 -9.25
CA PHE A 169 -6.37 -8.29 -8.63
C PHE A 169 -6.41 -8.63 -7.15
N TRP A 170 -6.05 -9.87 -6.78
CA TRP A 170 -6.18 -10.33 -5.41
C TRP A 170 -5.34 -9.51 -4.43
N CYS A 171 -4.06 -9.30 -4.74
CA CYS A 171 -3.18 -8.52 -3.88
C CYS A 171 -3.60 -7.05 -3.83
N ALA A 172 -4.06 -6.46 -4.95
CA ALA A 172 -4.54 -5.07 -4.97
C ALA A 172 -5.76 -4.85 -4.08
N ILE A 173 -6.65 -5.84 -4.00
CA ILE A 173 -7.84 -5.78 -3.14
C ILE A 173 -7.48 -6.00 -1.67
N ALA A 174 -6.70 -7.05 -1.38
CA ALA A 174 -6.55 -7.56 -0.03
C ALA A 174 -5.36 -6.98 0.77
N ILE A 175 -4.29 -6.52 0.11
CA ILE A 175 -3.19 -5.83 0.80
C ILE A 175 -3.58 -4.36 1.01
N HIS A 176 -3.22 -3.74 2.13
CA HIS A 176 -3.84 -2.47 2.53
C HIS A 176 -3.25 -1.27 1.79
N ASP A 177 -1.94 -1.19 1.58
CA ASP A 177 -1.28 -0.02 0.98
C ASP A 177 -0.67 -0.27 -0.41
N THR A 178 -0.41 0.81 -1.13
CA THR A 178 0.17 0.74 -2.49
C THR A 178 1.60 0.22 -2.49
N SER A 179 2.45 0.62 -1.55
CA SER A 179 3.84 0.16 -1.48
C SER A 179 3.94 -1.36 -1.36
N SER A 180 3.09 -1.98 -0.56
CA SER A 180 3.12 -3.40 -0.25
C SER A 180 2.46 -4.23 -1.34
N VAL A 181 1.37 -3.70 -1.93
CA VAL A 181 0.80 -4.26 -3.18
C VAL A 181 1.86 -4.32 -4.25
N VAL A 182 2.52 -3.19 -4.51
CA VAL A 182 3.49 -3.09 -5.58
C VAL A 182 4.73 -3.95 -5.28
N GLY A 183 5.16 -4.01 -4.03
CA GLY A 183 6.26 -4.89 -3.61
C GLY A 183 5.94 -6.38 -3.77
N ALA A 184 4.73 -6.81 -3.43
CA ALA A 184 4.29 -8.19 -3.60
C ALA A 184 4.14 -8.54 -5.09
N ALA A 185 3.52 -7.66 -5.87
CA ALA A 185 3.26 -7.86 -7.30
C ALA A 185 4.54 -7.82 -8.14
N LEU A 186 5.52 -6.96 -7.82
CA LEU A 186 6.81 -6.92 -8.52
C LEU A 186 7.56 -8.26 -8.42
N GLY A 187 7.39 -8.99 -7.31
CA GLY A 187 7.96 -10.33 -7.15
C GLY A 187 7.20 -11.43 -7.89
N TYR A 188 5.97 -11.17 -8.33
CA TYR A 188 5.09 -12.14 -9.00
C TYR A 188 5.13 -12.02 -10.53
N GLY A 189 5.34 -10.81 -11.05
CA GLY A 189 5.60 -10.55 -12.46
C GLY A 189 5.11 -9.19 -12.93
N ASP A 190 5.48 -8.81 -14.15
CA ASP A 190 5.23 -7.47 -14.70
C ASP A 190 3.75 -7.21 -14.99
N GLU A 191 2.99 -8.23 -15.38
CA GLU A 191 1.55 -8.11 -15.58
C GLU A 191 0.82 -7.97 -14.25
N ALA A 192 1.20 -8.78 -13.26
CA ALA A 192 0.67 -8.67 -11.90
C ALA A 192 0.92 -7.27 -11.32
N LEU A 193 2.15 -6.76 -11.49
CA LEU A 193 2.54 -5.41 -11.09
C LEU A 193 1.64 -4.34 -11.71
N ARG A 194 1.42 -4.41 -13.03
CA ARG A 194 0.61 -3.45 -13.77
C ARG A 194 -0.85 -3.47 -13.31
N ILE A 195 -1.45 -4.65 -13.25
CA ILE A 195 -2.85 -4.82 -12.82
C ILE A 195 -3.01 -4.34 -11.38
N ALA A 196 -2.12 -4.79 -10.50
CA ALA A 196 -2.20 -4.46 -9.10
C ALA A 196 -2.06 -2.95 -8.85
N THR A 197 -1.12 -2.30 -9.54
CA THR A 197 -0.92 -0.85 -9.45
C THR A 197 -2.17 -0.10 -9.93
N THR A 198 -2.69 -0.47 -11.10
CA THR A 198 -3.88 0.15 -11.70
C THR A 198 -5.09 0.05 -10.77
N VAL A 199 -5.43 -1.15 -10.33
CA VAL A 199 -6.56 -1.40 -9.42
C VAL A 199 -6.37 -0.69 -8.08
N LYS A 200 -5.15 -0.64 -7.55
CA LYS A 200 -4.88 0.03 -6.26
C LYS A 200 -5.04 1.54 -6.33
N LEU A 201 -4.64 2.15 -7.44
CA LEU A 201 -4.76 3.60 -7.64
C LEU A 201 -6.19 4.02 -7.91
N SER A 202 -6.95 3.26 -8.69
CA SER A 202 -8.37 3.52 -8.90
C SER A 202 -9.13 3.47 -7.57
N ARG A 203 -8.79 2.52 -6.69
CA ARG A 203 -9.32 2.44 -5.32
C ARG A 203 -9.02 3.68 -4.48
N THR A 204 -7.89 4.34 -4.67
CA THR A 204 -7.52 5.50 -3.86
C THR A 204 -8.52 6.67 -4.03
N LEU A 205 -9.21 6.75 -5.17
CA LEU A 205 -10.27 7.75 -5.39
C LEU A 205 -11.48 7.56 -4.44
N TRP A 206 -11.69 6.35 -3.92
CA TRP A 206 -12.74 6.05 -2.95
C TRP A 206 -12.53 6.69 -1.57
N ILE A 207 -11.38 7.33 -1.34
CA ILE A 207 -11.20 8.22 -0.20
C ILE A 207 -12.28 9.31 -0.20
N ILE A 208 -12.67 9.83 -1.38
CA ILE A 208 -13.66 10.91 -1.48
C ILE A 208 -15.03 10.48 -0.92
N PRO A 209 -15.71 9.45 -1.46
CA PRO A 209 -17.00 9.01 -0.92
C PRO A 209 -16.89 8.53 0.54
N LEU A 210 -15.81 7.86 0.93
CA LEU A 210 -15.64 7.45 2.32
C LEU A 210 -15.45 8.65 3.27
N SER A 211 -14.78 9.71 2.82
CA SER A 211 -14.64 10.96 3.59
C SER A 211 -16.00 11.63 3.79
N ILE A 212 -16.82 11.67 2.74
CA ILE A 212 -18.19 12.19 2.81
C ILE A 212 -19.02 11.38 3.81
N PHE A 213 -19.02 10.05 3.68
CA PHE A 213 -19.69 9.16 4.64
C PHE A 213 -19.21 9.39 6.08
N SER A 214 -17.89 9.54 6.27
CA SER A 214 -17.29 9.80 7.59
C SER A 214 -17.74 11.14 8.17
N MET A 215 -17.90 12.18 7.35
CA MET A 215 -18.43 13.47 7.82
C MET A 215 -19.83 13.34 8.39
N PHE A 216 -20.71 12.57 7.73
CA PHE A 216 -22.05 12.31 8.22
C PHE A 216 -22.05 11.46 9.49
N LEU A 217 -21.27 10.38 9.51
CA LEU A 217 -21.18 9.46 10.64
C LEU A 217 -20.68 10.14 11.93
N PHE A 218 -19.72 11.06 11.80
CA PHE A 218 -19.11 11.78 12.93
C PHE A 218 -19.65 13.21 13.12
N LYS A 219 -20.64 13.63 12.32
CA LYS A 219 -21.30 14.95 12.38
C LYS A 219 -20.32 16.13 12.31
N THR A 220 -19.32 16.03 11.44
CA THR A 220 -18.30 17.08 11.24
C THR A 220 -18.62 17.93 10.01
N LYS A 221 -18.44 19.27 10.10
CA LYS A 221 -18.66 20.22 9.00
C LYS A 221 -17.37 20.93 8.61
N GLY A 222 -17.16 21.17 7.31
CA GLY A 222 -16.15 22.11 6.79
C GLY A 222 -14.73 21.57 6.54
N GLU A 223 -14.50 20.26 6.68
CA GLU A 223 -13.18 19.67 6.43
C GLU A 223 -12.93 19.47 4.92
N ARG A 224 -11.74 19.86 4.44
CA ARG A 224 -11.36 19.70 3.02
C ARG A 224 -10.87 18.27 2.77
N ILE A 225 -11.49 17.59 1.81
CA ILE A 225 -11.06 16.28 1.34
C ILE A 225 -9.76 16.45 0.53
N LYS A 226 -8.70 15.75 0.94
CA LYS A 226 -7.41 15.77 0.23
C LYS A 226 -7.43 14.80 -0.94
N ILE A 227 -7.20 15.30 -2.15
CA ILE A 227 -7.06 14.49 -3.37
C ILE A 227 -5.58 14.13 -3.57
N PRO A 228 -5.24 12.86 -3.85
CA PRO A 228 -3.86 12.46 -4.11
C PRO A 228 -3.42 12.90 -5.52
N TYR A 229 -2.79 14.06 -5.60
CA TYR A 229 -2.31 14.66 -6.87
C TYR A 229 -1.40 13.75 -7.71
N PHE A 230 -0.68 12.81 -7.08
CA PHE A 230 0.19 11.88 -7.79
C PHE A 230 -0.58 10.93 -8.72
N ILE A 231 -1.88 10.68 -8.48
CA ILE A 231 -2.73 9.92 -9.40
C ILE A 231 -2.91 10.67 -10.71
N VAL A 232 -3.03 12.00 -10.66
CA VAL A 232 -3.13 12.82 -11.88
C VAL A 232 -1.84 12.72 -12.68
N LEU A 233 -0.69 12.80 -12.02
CA LEU A 233 0.62 12.63 -12.67
C LEU A 233 0.79 11.22 -13.26
N PHE A 234 0.28 10.19 -12.59
CA PHE A 234 0.27 8.82 -13.09
C PHE A 234 -0.58 8.68 -14.36
N ILE A 235 -1.79 9.27 -14.38
CA ILE A 235 -2.65 9.28 -15.58
C ILE A 235 -1.97 10.03 -16.72
N ILE A 236 -1.31 11.16 -16.44
CA ILE A 236 -0.53 11.89 -17.45
C ILE A 236 0.60 11.02 -18.01
N ALA A 237 1.33 10.29 -17.18
CA ALA A 237 2.38 9.37 -17.62
C ALA A 237 1.84 8.27 -18.56
N ILE A 238 0.66 7.70 -18.23
CA ILE A 238 -0.02 6.72 -19.09
C ILE A 238 -0.38 7.34 -20.44
N ILE A 239 -0.92 8.56 -20.46
CA ILE A 239 -1.27 9.27 -21.69
C ILE A 239 0.00 9.51 -22.52
N ILE A 240 1.08 10.00 -21.91
CA ILE A 240 2.36 10.23 -22.60
C ILE A 240 2.86 8.96 -23.29
N ASN A 241 2.81 7.82 -22.60
CA ASN A 241 3.21 6.54 -23.18
C ASN A 241 2.24 6.06 -24.27
N SER A 242 0.93 6.19 -24.05
CA SER A 242 -0.11 5.68 -24.96
C SER A 242 -0.15 6.39 -26.31
N TYR A 243 0.22 7.67 -26.33
CA TYR A 243 0.30 8.47 -27.56
C TYR A 243 1.73 8.54 -28.12
N HIS A 244 2.67 7.74 -27.59
CA HIS A 244 4.07 7.72 -27.99
C HIS A 244 4.72 9.12 -28.05
N ILE A 245 4.36 9.99 -27.10
CA ILE A 245 4.90 11.37 -27.02
C ILE A 245 6.40 11.34 -26.72
N LEU A 246 6.87 10.28 -26.03
CA LEU A 246 8.29 10.00 -25.78
C LEU A 246 8.73 8.73 -26.54
N PRO A 247 10.00 8.64 -26.95
CA PRO A 247 10.57 7.41 -27.50
C PRO A 247 10.48 6.25 -26.51
N GLU A 248 10.25 5.03 -27.01
CA GLU A 248 10.15 3.82 -26.18
C GLU A 248 11.41 3.57 -25.33
N THR A 249 12.59 3.94 -25.84
CA THR A 249 13.84 3.84 -25.08
C THR A 249 13.81 4.71 -23.81
N ALA A 250 13.21 5.90 -23.88
CA ALA A 250 13.06 6.79 -22.75
C ALA A 250 12.04 6.26 -21.74
N THR A 251 10.88 5.79 -22.22
CA THR A 251 9.84 5.24 -21.33
C THR A 251 10.31 3.95 -20.64
N ASN A 252 10.97 3.04 -21.36
CA ASN A 252 11.57 1.83 -20.80
C ASN A 252 12.62 2.14 -19.74
N PHE A 253 13.47 3.15 -19.96
CA PHE A 253 14.45 3.59 -18.98
C PHE A 253 13.78 4.18 -17.72
N ILE A 254 12.74 5.01 -17.89
CA ILE A 254 11.96 5.55 -16.76
C ILE A 254 11.34 4.42 -15.94
N VAL A 255 10.73 3.43 -16.59
CA VAL A 255 10.12 2.27 -15.94
C VAL A 255 11.17 1.46 -15.18
N LEU A 256 12.34 1.23 -15.77
CA LEU A 256 13.45 0.54 -15.10
C LEU A 256 13.90 1.27 -13.83
N MET A 257 14.09 2.59 -13.92
CA MET A 257 14.47 3.41 -12.76
C MET A 257 13.36 3.43 -11.71
N ALA A 258 12.09 3.46 -12.12
CA ALA A 258 10.95 3.38 -11.23
C ALA A 258 10.91 2.07 -10.45
N LYS A 259 11.15 0.92 -11.11
CA LYS A 259 11.25 -0.39 -10.43
C LYS A 259 12.40 -0.42 -9.42
N ARG A 260 13.58 0.11 -9.77
CA ARG A 260 14.74 0.19 -8.85
C ARG A 260 14.47 1.10 -7.65
N LEU A 261 13.89 2.27 -7.89
CA LEU A 261 13.48 3.20 -6.84
C LEU A 261 12.45 2.58 -5.89
N LEU A 262 11.59 1.70 -6.41
CA LEU A 262 10.64 0.97 -5.60
C LEU A 262 11.31 -0.07 -4.70
N ILE A 263 12.31 -0.80 -5.20
CA ILE A 263 13.10 -1.74 -4.40
C ILE A 263 13.80 -1.00 -3.25
N ILE A 264 14.38 0.18 -3.51
CA ILE A 264 14.93 1.06 -2.46
C ILE A 264 13.84 1.45 -1.46
N THR A 265 12.65 1.84 -1.94
CA THR A 265 11.51 2.20 -1.09
C THR A 265 11.14 1.07 -0.15
N LEU A 266 11.14 -0.18 -0.61
CA LEU A 266 10.83 -1.35 0.22
C LEU A 266 11.89 -1.63 1.29
N PHE A 267 13.17 -1.44 0.97
CA PHE A 267 14.24 -1.47 1.98
C PHE A 267 14.00 -0.41 3.06
N LEU A 268 13.70 0.83 2.66
CA LEU A 268 13.41 1.90 3.61
C LEU A 268 12.18 1.55 4.48
N VAL A 269 11.11 1.02 3.88
CA VAL A 269 9.92 0.55 4.61
C VAL A 269 10.32 -0.47 5.67
N GLY A 270 11.04 -1.54 5.29
CA GLY A 270 11.52 -2.56 6.22
C GLY A 270 12.35 -1.97 7.36
N SER A 271 13.22 -1.00 7.04
CA SER A 271 14.05 -0.31 8.03
C SER A 271 13.28 0.62 8.97
N THR A 272 12.01 0.92 8.72
CA THR A 272 11.21 1.77 9.62
C THR A 272 10.27 0.97 10.53
N ILE A 273 10.17 -0.35 10.35
CA ILE A 273 9.32 -1.23 11.16
C ILE A 273 9.84 -1.25 12.61
N SER A 274 8.94 -0.99 13.56
CA SER A 274 9.25 -0.87 14.97
C SER A 274 8.52 -1.93 15.80
N ILE A 275 9.26 -2.85 16.40
CA ILE A 275 8.72 -3.93 17.26
C ILE A 275 8.04 -3.34 18.52
N LYS A 276 8.47 -2.16 18.97
CA LYS A 276 7.87 -1.48 20.14
C LYS A 276 6.47 -0.94 19.82
N ASP A 277 6.27 -0.44 18.59
CA ASP A 277 4.96 0.04 18.14
C ASP A 277 3.98 -1.13 18.00
N LEU A 278 4.48 -2.32 17.67
CA LEU A 278 3.72 -3.58 17.72
C LEU A 278 3.25 -3.93 19.14
N LYS A 279 4.17 -3.94 20.11
CA LYS A 279 3.89 -4.40 21.48
C LYS A 279 3.02 -3.45 22.30
N SER A 280 2.96 -2.17 21.93
CA SER A 280 2.16 -1.15 22.61
C SER A 280 0.70 -1.08 22.14
N THR A 281 0.33 -1.91 21.15
CA THR A 281 -1.02 -1.95 20.59
C THR A 281 -1.89 -2.94 21.37
N GLY A 282 -3.09 -2.52 21.79
CA GLY A 282 -4.04 -3.41 22.47
C GLY A 282 -4.53 -4.56 21.57
N MET A 283 -4.97 -5.66 22.18
CA MET A 283 -5.41 -6.87 21.46
C MET A 283 -6.62 -6.61 20.54
N LYS A 284 -7.61 -5.84 21.02
CA LYS A 284 -8.87 -5.60 20.29
C LYS A 284 -8.67 -4.92 18.92
N PRO A 285 -7.87 -3.83 18.79
CA PRO A 285 -7.53 -3.26 17.48
C PRO A 285 -6.92 -4.26 16.49
N ILE A 286 -6.03 -5.14 16.96
CA ILE A 286 -5.37 -6.15 16.12
C ILE A 286 -6.39 -7.18 15.64
N VAL A 287 -7.27 -7.66 16.52
CA VAL A 287 -8.35 -8.59 16.16
C VAL A 287 -9.28 -7.98 15.11
N LEU A 288 -9.65 -6.71 15.24
CA LEU A 288 -10.45 -6.02 14.21
C LEU A 288 -9.72 -6.04 12.85
N ALA A 289 -8.46 -5.60 12.82
CA ALA A 289 -7.71 -5.50 11.58
C ALA A 289 -7.47 -6.87 10.92
N LEU A 290 -7.08 -7.88 11.71
CA LEU A 290 -6.88 -9.24 11.22
C LEU A 290 -8.16 -9.85 10.68
N THR A 291 -9.28 -9.68 11.37
CA THR A 291 -10.57 -10.21 10.89
C THR A 291 -10.99 -9.56 9.59
N LEU A 292 -10.85 -8.23 9.45
CA LEU A 292 -11.14 -7.54 8.20
C LEU A 292 -10.18 -7.97 7.09
N TRP A 293 -8.90 -8.15 7.40
CA TRP A 293 -7.90 -8.57 6.43
C TRP A 293 -8.13 -9.99 5.93
N ILE A 294 -8.42 -10.94 6.82
CA ILE A 294 -8.77 -12.32 6.46
C ILE A 294 -10.06 -12.32 5.63
N PHE A 295 -11.08 -11.58 6.06
CA PHE A 295 -12.35 -11.47 5.34
C PHE A 295 -12.14 -10.97 3.91
N ILE A 296 -11.47 -9.82 3.72
CA ILE A 296 -11.27 -9.24 2.39
C ILE A 296 -10.37 -10.12 1.53
N SER A 297 -9.38 -10.80 2.12
CA SER A 297 -8.49 -11.74 1.42
C SER A 297 -9.24 -12.95 0.89
N ILE A 298 -10.09 -13.57 1.72
CA ILE A 298 -10.89 -14.74 1.33
C ILE A 298 -11.98 -14.34 0.33
N PHE A 299 -12.73 -13.27 0.63
CA PHE A 299 -13.81 -12.79 -0.23
C PHE A 299 -13.31 -12.46 -1.64
N SER A 300 -12.22 -11.70 -1.75
CA SER A 300 -11.68 -11.33 -3.06
C SER A 300 -11.08 -12.52 -3.80
N LEU A 301 -10.43 -13.46 -3.09
CA LEU A 301 -9.91 -14.67 -3.72
C LEU A 301 -11.05 -15.52 -4.30
N ILE A 302 -12.12 -15.75 -3.53
CA ILE A 302 -13.28 -16.50 -4.00
C ILE A 302 -13.91 -15.82 -5.22
N TYR A 303 -14.08 -14.50 -5.18
CA TYR A 303 -14.65 -13.74 -6.30
C TYR A 303 -13.81 -13.83 -7.58
N ILE A 304 -12.48 -13.88 -7.45
CA ILE A 304 -11.56 -13.96 -8.60
C ILE A 304 -11.52 -15.38 -9.19
N LEU A 305 -11.75 -16.40 -8.37
CA LEU A 305 -11.71 -17.81 -8.77
C LEU A 305 -13.07 -18.35 -9.27
N SER A 306 -14.15 -17.59 -9.09
CA SER A 306 -15.51 -17.93 -9.55
C SER A 306 -15.78 -17.42 -10.96
#